data_AF-A0A371PUK4-F1
#
_entry.id   AF-A0A371PUK4-F1
#
_cell.length_a   1.000
_cell.length_b   1.000
_cell.length_c   1.000
_cell.angle_alpha   90.00
_cell.angle_beta   90.00
_cell.angle_gamma   90.00
#
_symmetry.space_group_name_H-M   'P 1'
#
loop_
_entity.id
_entity.type
_entity.pdbx_description
1 polymer ?
#
loop_
_entity_poly.entity_id
_entity_poly.type
_entity_poly.pdbx_seq_one_letter_code
_entity_poly.pdbx_strand_id
1 'polypeptide(L)'
;MSTDMYGVRVLNVDPDRLCVRIQVLVVYYDTGSRTYIPLPGEEPGVFLHFLWESAAGYLSNDDERKGPLGRVLSTDDILNYEWVDTNARRFISEVRRTATLNDPPTEEQWEELHDFYYERGGTWQDEGLLIQGEYEIRVTDRKWLEHLSKGQAWGSAAFPLNGDSWTAEDAPHILDLAQPALSLRTPNAMTSGAASR
;
A
#
# COMPACT_ATOMS: atom_id res chain seq x y z
N MET A 1 0.98 -22.82 -4.33
CA MET A 1 -0.18 -21.99 -3.95
C MET A 1 0.39 -20.86 -3.13
N SER A 2 0.20 -19.61 -3.57
CA SER A 2 0.48 -18.46 -2.73
C SER A 2 -0.71 -18.27 -1.79
N THR A 3 -0.44 -17.89 -0.55
CA THR A 3 -1.48 -17.51 0.42
C THR A 3 -1.78 -16.03 0.22
N ASP A 4 -3.06 -15.67 0.12
CA ASP A 4 -3.45 -14.26 0.09
C ASP A 4 -3.26 -13.65 1.48
N MET A 5 -2.56 -12.51 1.53
CA MET A 5 -2.34 -11.73 2.75
C MET A 5 -3.45 -10.69 2.92
N TYR A 6 -3.95 -10.17 1.80
CA TYR A 6 -5.00 -9.16 1.79
C TYR A 6 -6.17 -9.53 0.89
N GLY A 7 -7.36 -9.08 1.28
CA GLY A 7 -8.47 -8.86 0.37
C GLY A 7 -8.47 -7.42 -0.11
N VAL A 8 -8.75 -7.19 -1.39
CA VAL A 8 -8.86 -5.85 -1.97
C VAL A 8 -10.24 -5.69 -2.57
N ARG A 9 -10.89 -4.56 -2.32
CA ARG A 9 -12.18 -4.18 -2.93
C ARG A 9 -12.17 -2.74 -3.42
N VAL A 10 -12.65 -2.52 -4.63
CA VAL A 10 -12.83 -1.19 -5.20
C VAL A 10 -14.13 -0.56 -4.67
N LEU A 11 -14.00 0.52 -3.91
CA LEU A 11 -15.13 1.28 -3.38
C LEU A 11 -15.66 2.31 -4.39
N ASN A 12 -14.75 2.94 -5.13
CA ASN A 12 -15.08 3.93 -6.16
C ASN A 12 -13.91 4.16 -7.12
N VAL A 13 -14.21 4.49 -8.39
CA VAL A 13 -13.21 4.91 -9.39
C VAL A 13 -13.64 6.28 -9.95
N ASP A 14 -12.73 7.24 -9.94
CA ASP A 14 -12.92 8.58 -10.51
C ASP A 14 -11.79 8.88 -11.53
N PRO A 15 -12.01 8.55 -12.82
CA PRO A 15 -11.03 8.76 -13.89
C PRO A 15 -10.73 10.24 -14.19
N ASP A 16 -11.60 11.17 -13.81
CA ASP A 16 -11.39 12.60 -14.00
C ASP A 16 -10.46 13.18 -12.94
N ARG A 17 -10.50 12.62 -11.73
CA ARG A 17 -9.56 12.97 -10.65
C ARG A 17 -8.31 12.09 -10.60
N LEU A 18 -8.17 11.15 -11.54
CA LEU A 18 -7.12 10.13 -11.56
C LEU A 18 -7.06 9.36 -10.23
N CYS A 19 -8.22 9.05 -9.67
CA CYS A 19 -8.33 8.58 -8.30
C CYS A 19 -9.14 7.29 -8.21
N VAL A 20 -8.70 6.37 -7.37
CA VAL A 20 -9.49 5.20 -6.95
C VAL A 20 -9.52 5.12 -5.44
N ARG A 21 -10.67 4.73 -4.89
CA ARG A 21 -10.83 4.37 -3.49
C ARG A 21 -10.95 2.87 -3.38
N ILE A 22 -10.10 2.26 -2.56
CA ILE A 22 -10.14 0.83 -2.27
C ILE A 22 -10.27 0.58 -0.77
N GLN A 23 -10.82 -0.56 -0.43
CA GLN A 23 -10.77 -1.17 0.89
C GLN A 23 -9.77 -2.32 0.83
N VAL A 24 -8.88 -2.39 1.80
CA VAL A 24 -7.93 -3.48 2.00
C VAL A 24 -8.31 -4.17 3.30
N LEU A 25 -8.43 -5.49 3.26
CA LEU A 25 -8.77 -6.35 4.39
C LEU A 25 -7.58 -7.24 4.69
N VAL A 26 -7.21 -7.41 5.96
CA VAL A 26 -6.27 -8.47 6.34
C VAL A 26 -7.05 -9.78 6.35
N VAL A 27 -6.60 -10.77 5.58
CA VAL A 27 -7.29 -12.06 5.39
C VAL A 27 -6.47 -13.26 5.87
N TYR A 28 -5.27 -12.98 6.40
CA TYR A 28 -4.40 -13.96 7.04
C TYR A 28 -4.06 -13.52 8.47
N TYR A 29 -4.35 -14.41 9.42
CA TYR A 29 -4.05 -14.25 10.84
C TYR A 29 -3.30 -15.49 11.33
N ASP A 30 -2.41 -15.31 12.29
CA ASP A 30 -1.95 -16.40 13.14
C ASP A 30 -2.72 -16.29 14.45
N THR A 31 -3.84 -17.01 14.54
CA THR A 31 -4.71 -16.95 15.72
C THR A 31 -4.08 -17.60 16.96
N GLY A 32 -3.19 -18.57 16.76
CA GLY A 32 -2.45 -19.23 17.84
C GLY A 32 -1.44 -18.31 18.51
N SER A 33 -0.77 -17.47 17.72
CA SER A 33 0.16 -16.46 18.22
C SER A 33 -0.49 -15.09 18.44
N ARG A 34 -1.76 -14.92 18.03
CA ARG A 34 -2.50 -13.65 18.02
C ARG A 34 -1.74 -12.53 17.31
N THR A 35 -1.27 -12.85 16.11
CA THR A 35 -0.54 -11.90 15.25
C THR A 35 -1.15 -11.86 13.85
N TYR A 36 -0.85 -10.78 13.13
CA TYR A 36 -1.34 -10.55 11.77
C TYR A 36 -0.34 -9.70 11.01
N ILE A 37 -0.46 -9.70 9.68
CA ILE A 37 0.32 -8.79 8.83
C ILE A 37 -0.28 -7.38 8.92
N PRO A 38 0.50 -6.32 9.17
CA PRO A 38 -0.04 -4.97 9.32
C PRO A 38 -0.73 -4.52 8.03
N LEU A 39 -1.71 -3.62 8.15
CA LEU A 39 -2.26 -2.94 6.98
C LEU A 39 -1.14 -2.21 6.21
N PRO A 40 -1.16 -2.22 4.86
CA PRO A 40 -0.13 -1.55 4.08
C PRO A 40 0.01 -0.07 4.47
N GLY A 41 1.24 0.43 4.55
CA GLY A 41 1.51 1.86 4.74
C GLY A 41 1.00 2.71 3.58
N GLU A 42 1.45 3.96 3.47
CA GLU A 42 1.09 4.85 2.35
C GLU A 42 2.11 4.81 1.20
N GLU A 43 2.99 3.80 1.20
CA GLU A 43 3.98 3.63 0.14
C GLU A 43 3.36 3.03 -1.13
N PRO A 44 3.63 3.58 -2.33
CA PRO A 44 2.95 3.17 -3.55
C PRO A 44 3.18 1.72 -3.99
N GLY A 45 4.26 1.07 -3.55
CA GLY A 45 4.69 -0.22 -4.08
C GLY A 45 3.64 -1.33 -3.94
N VAL A 46 3.05 -1.48 -2.75
CA VAL A 46 1.99 -2.48 -2.50
C VAL A 46 0.75 -2.18 -3.33
N PHE A 47 0.37 -0.92 -3.44
CA PHE A 47 -0.80 -0.52 -4.22
C PHE A 47 -0.59 -0.69 -5.72
N LEU A 48 0.64 -0.50 -6.21
CA LEU A 48 0.97 -0.83 -7.59
C LEU A 48 0.77 -2.34 -7.83
N HIS A 49 1.15 -3.18 -6.86
CA HIS A 49 0.92 -4.62 -6.93
C HIS A 49 -0.58 -4.95 -7.01
N PHE A 50 -1.41 -4.36 -6.14
CA PHE A 50 -2.86 -4.55 -6.17
C PHE A 50 -3.47 -4.16 -7.52
N LEU A 51 -3.12 -2.97 -8.04
CA LEU A 51 -3.62 -2.51 -9.35
C LEU A 51 -3.11 -3.42 -10.49
N TRP A 52 -1.86 -3.87 -10.41
CA TRP A 52 -1.30 -4.78 -11.40
C TRP A 52 -1.98 -6.14 -11.40
N GLU A 53 -2.28 -6.76 -10.25
CA GLU A 53 -2.96 -8.07 -10.18
C GLU A 53 -4.32 -8.03 -10.90
N SER A 54 -5.07 -6.96 -10.64
CA SER A 54 -6.36 -6.72 -11.30
C SER A 54 -6.19 -6.52 -12.81
N ALA A 55 -5.16 -5.78 -13.23
CA ALA A 55 -4.88 -5.53 -14.65
C ALA A 55 -4.24 -6.71 -15.40
N ALA A 56 -3.46 -7.55 -14.73
CA ALA A 56 -2.72 -8.66 -15.33
C ALA A 56 -3.61 -9.90 -15.57
N GLY A 57 -4.86 -9.86 -15.09
CA GLY A 57 -5.79 -10.97 -15.25
C GLY A 57 -5.46 -12.14 -14.33
N TYR A 58 -4.80 -11.91 -13.19
CA TYR A 58 -4.58 -12.95 -12.17
C TYR A 58 -5.90 -13.54 -11.63
N LEU A 59 -7.04 -12.91 -11.99
CA LEU A 59 -8.42 -13.30 -11.70
C LEU A 59 -9.10 -14.11 -12.83
N SER A 60 -8.43 -14.41 -13.94
CA SER A 60 -9.04 -15.15 -15.06
C SER A 60 -8.05 -16.01 -15.85
N ASN A 61 -8.45 -17.23 -16.17
CA ASN A 61 -7.74 -18.12 -17.11
C ASN A 61 -7.77 -17.62 -18.58
N ASP A 62 -8.31 -16.44 -18.85
CA ASP A 62 -8.38 -15.82 -20.18
C ASP A 62 -7.20 -14.86 -20.39
N ASP A 63 -6.34 -15.19 -21.34
CA ASP A 63 -5.14 -14.43 -21.74
C ASP A 63 -5.49 -13.04 -22.36
N GLU A 64 -6.78 -12.77 -22.61
CA GLU A 64 -7.24 -11.55 -23.28
C GLU A 64 -7.41 -10.33 -22.36
N ARG A 65 -7.47 -10.51 -21.02
CA ARG A 65 -7.67 -9.41 -20.07
C ARG A 65 -6.36 -8.90 -19.47
N LYS A 66 -5.46 -8.41 -20.32
CA LYS A 66 -4.35 -7.57 -19.86
C LYS A 66 -4.78 -6.11 -19.98
N GLY A 67 -5.22 -5.52 -18.87
CA GLY A 67 -5.40 -4.08 -18.73
C GLY A 67 -4.07 -3.33 -18.91
N PRO A 68 -4.08 -2.00 -19.01
CA PRO A 68 -2.88 -1.23 -19.37
C PRO A 68 -1.66 -1.49 -18.48
N LEU A 69 -1.84 -1.68 -17.17
CA LEU A 69 -0.73 -2.03 -16.26
C LEU A 69 -0.15 -3.42 -16.55
N GLY A 70 -0.99 -4.44 -16.77
CA GLY A 70 -0.56 -5.79 -17.11
C GLY A 70 0.14 -5.93 -18.48
N ARG A 71 0.04 -4.91 -19.34
CA ARG A 71 0.79 -4.83 -20.61
C ARG A 71 2.16 -4.16 -20.49
N VAL A 72 2.32 -3.30 -19.49
CA VAL A 72 3.53 -2.49 -19.29
C VAL A 72 4.45 -3.08 -18.22
N LEU A 73 3.87 -3.79 -17.24
CA LEU A 73 4.60 -4.43 -16.15
C LEU A 73 4.53 -5.94 -16.29
N SER A 74 5.70 -6.57 -16.31
CA SER A 74 5.82 -8.02 -16.23
C SER A 74 5.71 -8.51 -14.79
N THR A 75 5.50 -9.81 -14.61
CA THR A 75 5.60 -10.46 -13.30
C THR A 75 6.99 -10.27 -12.68
N ASP A 76 8.05 -10.26 -13.49
CA ASP A 76 9.42 -10.06 -12.98
C ASP A 76 9.63 -8.64 -12.44
N ASP A 77 9.01 -7.63 -13.05
CA ASP A 77 9.09 -6.25 -12.59
C ASP A 77 8.40 -6.07 -11.23
N ILE A 78 7.19 -6.61 -11.08
CA ILE A 78 6.39 -6.42 -9.85
C ILE A 78 6.89 -7.24 -8.66
N LEU A 79 7.57 -8.36 -8.92
CA LEU A 79 8.25 -9.16 -7.90
C LEU A 79 9.66 -8.66 -7.58
N ASN A 80 10.20 -7.73 -8.39
CA ASN A 80 11.47 -7.07 -8.10
C ASN A 80 11.24 -5.86 -7.18
N TYR A 81 11.42 -6.08 -5.88
CA TYR A 81 11.13 -5.09 -4.84
C TYR A 81 11.94 -3.81 -4.93
N GLU A 82 13.23 -3.90 -5.29
CA GLU A 82 14.07 -2.70 -5.51
C GLU A 82 13.54 -1.89 -6.71
N TRP A 83 13.13 -2.59 -7.77
CA TRP A 83 12.52 -1.94 -8.92
C TRP A 83 11.20 -1.26 -8.55
N VAL A 84 10.33 -1.94 -7.81
CA VAL A 84 9.03 -1.39 -7.37
C VAL A 84 9.24 -0.17 -6.48
N ASP A 85 10.12 -0.24 -5.49
CA ASP A 85 10.43 0.89 -4.60
C ASP A 85 10.90 2.13 -5.40
N THR A 86 11.78 1.90 -6.38
CA THR A 86 12.32 2.97 -7.23
C THR A 86 11.29 3.52 -8.24
N ASN A 87 10.38 2.69 -8.76
CA ASN A 87 9.58 3.03 -9.94
C ASN A 87 8.08 3.20 -9.68
N ALA A 88 7.54 2.77 -8.54
CA ALA A 88 6.10 2.78 -8.31
C ALA A 88 5.49 4.19 -8.39
N ARG A 89 6.25 5.22 -7.99
CA ARG A 89 5.86 6.64 -8.11
C ARG A 89 5.60 7.11 -9.55
N ARG A 90 6.06 6.37 -10.56
CA ARG A 90 5.77 6.65 -11.98
C ARG A 90 4.34 6.29 -12.36
N PHE A 91 3.68 5.42 -11.59
CA PHE A 91 2.32 4.94 -11.84
C PHE A 91 1.32 5.51 -10.83
N ILE A 92 1.75 5.68 -9.58
CA ILE A 92 0.95 6.16 -8.47
C ILE A 92 1.63 7.39 -7.88
N SER A 93 0.97 8.55 -7.94
CA SER A 93 1.51 9.79 -7.42
C SER A 93 1.36 9.89 -5.89
N GLU A 94 0.23 9.40 -5.36
CA GLU A 94 -0.12 9.52 -3.95
C GLU A 94 -0.96 8.32 -3.50
N VAL A 95 -0.72 7.87 -2.27
CA VAL A 95 -1.62 6.98 -1.53
C VAL A 95 -1.88 7.63 -0.19
N ARG A 96 -3.14 7.58 0.26
CA ARG A 96 -3.54 8.10 1.56
C ARG A 96 -4.52 7.14 2.22
N ARG A 97 -4.22 6.70 3.44
CA ARG A 97 -5.16 5.96 4.28
C ARG A 97 -6.19 6.95 4.83
N THR A 98 -7.46 6.61 4.69
CA THR A 98 -8.59 7.49 5.00
C THR A 98 -9.43 7.01 6.16
N ALA A 99 -9.42 5.70 6.42
CA ALA A 99 -10.06 5.09 7.57
C ALA A 99 -9.36 3.77 7.91
N THR A 100 -9.51 3.36 9.17
CA THR A 100 -9.07 2.06 9.69
C THR A 100 -10.19 1.50 10.58
N LEU A 101 -10.40 0.19 10.54
CA LEU A 101 -11.35 -0.52 11.39
C LEU A 101 -10.71 -1.80 11.93
N ASN A 102 -11.04 -2.13 13.19
CA ASN A 102 -10.59 -3.34 13.91
C ASN A 102 -9.07 -3.50 14.06
N ASP A 103 -8.28 -2.43 13.91
CA ASP A 103 -6.82 -2.45 14.10
C ASP A 103 -6.44 -1.66 15.38
N PRO A 104 -5.94 -2.30 16.45
CA PRO A 104 -5.78 -3.75 16.61
C PRO A 104 -7.11 -4.47 16.94
N PRO A 105 -7.21 -5.81 16.71
CA PRO A 105 -8.38 -6.59 17.11
C PRO A 105 -8.56 -6.64 18.63
N THR A 106 -9.81 -6.66 19.10
CA THR A 106 -10.13 -6.89 20.51
C THR A 106 -9.96 -8.36 20.91
N GLU A 107 -9.95 -8.64 22.22
CA GLU A 107 -9.88 -10.00 22.75
C GLU A 107 -11.04 -10.87 22.26
N GLU A 108 -12.26 -10.32 22.22
CA GLU A 108 -13.44 -11.04 21.72
C GLU A 108 -13.33 -11.32 20.22
N GLN A 109 -12.77 -10.39 19.44
CA GLN A 109 -12.53 -10.59 18.03
C GLN A 109 -11.51 -11.71 17.80
N TRP A 110 -10.45 -11.79 18.61
CA TRP A 110 -9.46 -12.87 18.51
C TRP A 110 -10.04 -14.27 18.70
N GLU A 111 -11.07 -14.43 19.53
CA GLU A 111 -11.74 -15.73 19.73
C GLU A 111 -12.61 -16.14 18.53
N GLU A 112 -13.06 -15.18 17.73
CA GLU A 112 -13.89 -15.42 16.55
C GLU A 112 -13.08 -15.51 15.25
N LEU A 113 -11.85 -14.97 15.24
CA LEU A 113 -11.00 -14.97 14.05
C LEU A 113 -10.57 -16.39 13.63
N HIS A 114 -10.36 -16.57 12.33
CA HIS A 114 -9.77 -17.75 11.71
C HIS A 114 -8.45 -17.40 11.04
N ASP A 115 -7.57 -18.40 10.87
CA ASP A 115 -6.25 -18.16 10.27
C ASP A 115 -6.35 -17.68 8.82
N PHE A 116 -7.36 -18.13 8.07
CA PHE A 116 -7.50 -17.82 6.64
C PHE A 116 -8.93 -17.45 6.26
N TYR A 117 -9.06 -16.35 5.51
CA TYR A 117 -10.31 -15.93 4.88
C TYR A 117 -10.13 -15.91 3.36
N TYR A 118 -10.87 -16.77 2.66
CA TYR A 118 -10.79 -16.87 1.21
C TYR A 118 -11.86 -16.01 0.55
N GLU A 119 -11.47 -15.32 -0.53
CA GLU A 119 -12.40 -14.57 -1.36
C GLU A 119 -13.40 -15.52 -2.03
N ARG A 120 -14.69 -15.19 -1.91
CA ARG A 120 -15.78 -15.88 -2.61
C ARG A 120 -16.81 -14.87 -3.11
N GLY A 121 -16.87 -14.67 -4.42
CA GLY A 121 -17.87 -13.82 -5.07
C GLY A 121 -17.75 -12.33 -4.70
N GLY A 122 -16.54 -11.85 -4.44
CA GLY A 122 -16.18 -10.50 -4.03
C GLY A 122 -16.32 -10.22 -2.53
N THR A 123 -16.49 -11.27 -1.73
CA THR A 123 -16.75 -11.18 -0.29
C THR A 123 -15.89 -12.16 0.50
N TRP A 124 -15.68 -11.84 1.78
CA TRP A 124 -15.03 -12.71 2.75
C TRP A 124 -16.03 -13.09 3.84
N GLN A 125 -15.86 -14.28 4.40
CA GLN A 125 -16.65 -14.70 5.54
C GLN A 125 -16.40 -13.74 6.72
N ASP A 126 -17.46 -13.37 7.45
CA ASP A 126 -17.42 -12.56 8.67
C ASP A 126 -16.59 -11.27 8.55
N GLU A 127 -16.69 -10.62 7.38
CA GLU A 127 -15.86 -9.48 6.99
C GLU A 127 -15.81 -8.33 8.02
N GLY A 128 -16.92 -8.11 8.75
CA GLY A 128 -17.02 -7.10 9.79
C GLY A 128 -16.08 -7.32 10.98
N LEU A 129 -15.53 -8.52 11.15
CA LEU A 129 -14.52 -8.86 12.16
C LEU A 129 -13.10 -8.54 11.70
N LEU A 130 -12.86 -8.51 10.39
CA LEU A 130 -11.52 -8.37 9.82
C LEU A 130 -10.97 -6.97 10.05
N ILE A 131 -9.64 -6.88 10.14
CA ILE A 131 -8.91 -5.62 10.05
C ILE A 131 -9.10 -5.04 8.66
N GLN A 132 -9.45 -3.75 8.60
CA GLN A 132 -9.73 -3.06 7.33
C GLN A 132 -9.07 -1.69 7.30
N GLY A 133 -8.58 -1.31 6.12
CA GLY A 133 -8.14 0.05 5.81
C GLY A 133 -8.80 0.55 4.52
N GLU A 134 -9.30 1.78 4.53
CA GLU A 134 -9.72 2.46 3.29
C GLU A 134 -8.61 3.37 2.78
N TYR A 135 -8.30 3.28 1.49
CA TYR A 135 -7.24 4.03 0.85
C TYR A 135 -7.76 4.81 -0.35
N GLU A 136 -7.29 6.04 -0.47
CA GLU A 136 -7.39 6.85 -1.67
C GLU A 136 -6.06 6.81 -2.42
N ILE A 137 -6.09 6.39 -3.68
CA ILE A 137 -4.91 6.22 -4.51
C ILE A 137 -5.05 7.13 -5.72
N ARG A 138 -4.09 8.02 -5.91
CA ARG A 138 -3.97 8.84 -7.12
C ARG A 138 -2.97 8.23 -8.07
N VAL A 139 -3.39 8.02 -9.31
CA VAL A 139 -2.54 7.52 -10.40
C VAL A 139 -2.00 8.66 -11.25
N THR A 140 -0.93 8.39 -11.99
CA THR A 140 -0.29 9.38 -12.88
C THR A 140 -0.98 9.52 -14.23
N ASP A 141 -1.75 8.52 -14.65
CA ASP A 141 -2.45 8.48 -15.94
C ASP A 141 -3.79 7.75 -15.80
N ARG A 142 -4.83 8.26 -16.46
CA ARG A 142 -6.19 7.71 -16.43
C ARG A 142 -6.23 6.24 -16.84
N LYS A 143 -5.38 5.83 -17.79
CA LYS A 143 -5.38 4.46 -18.31
C LYS A 143 -5.06 3.42 -17.23
N TRP A 144 -4.40 3.82 -16.15
CA TRP A 144 -4.13 2.94 -15.01
C TRP A 144 -5.39 2.58 -14.21
N LEU A 145 -6.54 3.19 -14.48
CA LEU A 145 -7.82 2.88 -13.83
C LEU A 145 -8.79 2.10 -14.72
N GLU A 146 -8.49 1.93 -16.01
CA GLU A 146 -9.44 1.39 -17.01
C GLU A 146 -9.93 -0.04 -16.72
N HIS A 147 -9.14 -0.80 -15.97
CA HIS A 147 -9.44 -2.19 -15.62
C HIS A 147 -10.23 -2.32 -14.30
N LEU A 148 -10.49 -1.21 -13.60
CA LEU A 148 -11.16 -1.19 -12.31
C LEU A 148 -12.65 -0.86 -12.46
N SER A 149 -13.47 -1.55 -11.67
CA SER A 149 -14.89 -1.24 -11.53
C SER A 149 -15.30 -1.26 -10.08
N LYS A 150 -16.22 -0.37 -9.69
CA LYS A 150 -16.79 -0.35 -8.33
C LYS A 150 -17.37 -1.72 -7.98
N GLY A 151 -17.05 -2.21 -6.78
CA GLY A 151 -17.47 -3.52 -6.28
C GLY A 151 -16.59 -4.68 -6.70
N GLN A 152 -15.64 -4.48 -7.63
CA GLN A 152 -14.64 -5.49 -7.96
C GLN A 152 -13.78 -5.79 -6.73
N ALA A 153 -13.52 -7.07 -6.49
CA ALA A 153 -12.75 -7.53 -5.36
C ALA A 153 -11.93 -8.79 -5.70
N TRP A 154 -10.81 -8.97 -5.00
CA TRP A 154 -9.90 -10.10 -5.17
C TRP A 154 -9.05 -10.33 -3.92
N GLY A 155 -8.53 -11.55 -3.76
CA GLY A 155 -7.43 -11.86 -2.86
C GLY A 155 -6.08 -11.48 -3.47
N SER A 156 -5.15 -11.00 -2.64
CA SER A 156 -3.82 -10.56 -3.04
C SER A 156 -2.76 -11.20 -2.18
N ALA A 157 -1.71 -11.69 -2.83
CA ALA A 157 -0.50 -12.19 -2.19
C ALA A 157 0.54 -11.10 -1.95
N ALA A 158 0.24 -9.84 -2.30
CA ALA A 158 1.14 -8.72 -2.04
C ALA A 158 1.35 -8.55 -0.52
N PHE A 159 2.54 -8.09 -0.16
CA PHE A 159 2.90 -7.78 1.22
C PHE A 159 3.73 -6.51 1.29
N PRO A 160 3.63 -5.72 2.38
CA PRO A 160 4.45 -4.54 2.59
C PRO A 160 5.93 -4.92 2.64
N LEU A 161 6.70 -4.36 1.72
CA LEU A 161 8.15 -4.57 1.60
C LEU A 161 8.92 -3.89 2.74
N ASN A 162 8.37 -2.78 3.21
CA ASN A 162 8.87 -2.01 4.35
C ASN A 162 7.89 -2.13 5.53
N GLY A 163 7.32 -3.33 5.78
CA GLY A 163 6.50 -3.57 6.97
C GLY A 163 7.24 -3.25 8.28
N ASP A 164 8.57 -3.26 8.22
CA ASP A 164 9.50 -2.89 9.29
C ASP A 164 10.20 -1.55 9.01
N SER A 165 9.63 -0.59 8.27
CA SER A 165 10.22 0.76 8.27
C SER A 165 9.98 1.40 9.62
N TRP A 166 10.92 1.17 10.53
CA TRP A 166 11.01 1.84 11.82
C TRP A 166 10.93 3.35 11.59
N THR A 167 9.89 3.98 12.13
CA THR A 167 9.89 5.42 12.25
C THR A 167 10.91 5.84 13.31
N ALA A 168 11.33 7.10 13.30
CA ALA A 168 12.15 7.64 14.38
C ALA A 168 11.46 7.50 15.77
N GLU A 169 10.12 7.38 15.78
CA GLU A 169 9.34 7.17 17.00
C GLU A 169 9.42 5.71 17.50
N ASP A 170 9.58 4.74 16.59
CA ASP A 170 9.69 3.31 16.93
C ASP A 170 11.06 2.93 17.52
N ALA A 171 12.09 3.73 17.21
CA ALA A 171 13.41 3.62 17.82
C ALA A 171 13.96 5.01 18.21
N PRO A 172 13.46 5.62 19.30
CA PRO A 172 13.82 6.99 19.67
C PRO A 172 15.31 7.17 20.05
N HIS A 173 16.03 6.06 20.19
CA HIS A 173 17.46 6.00 20.50
C HIS A 173 18.34 5.75 19.26
N ILE A 174 17.75 5.48 18.09
CA ILE A 174 18.46 5.35 16.82
C ILE A 174 18.34 6.70 16.10
N LEU A 175 19.49 7.29 15.76
CA LEU A 175 19.53 8.56 15.04
C LEU A 175 19.01 8.37 13.61
N ASP A 176 18.06 9.21 13.19
CA ASP A 176 17.68 9.32 11.79
C ASP A 176 18.85 9.89 10.98
N LEU A 177 19.51 9.04 10.19
CA LEU A 177 20.67 9.40 9.39
C LEU A 177 20.31 10.19 8.12
N ALA A 178 19.03 10.23 7.73
CA ALA A 178 18.55 11.09 6.65
C ALA A 178 18.36 12.55 7.12
N GLN A 179 18.27 12.77 8.44
CA GLN A 179 18.27 14.10 9.02
C GLN A 179 19.68 14.49 9.48
N PRO A 180 20.14 15.71 9.18
CA PRO A 180 21.43 16.17 9.66
C PRO A 180 21.41 16.33 11.19
N ALA A 181 22.14 15.48 11.90
CA ALA A 181 22.27 15.51 13.37
C ALA A 181 22.86 16.84 13.89
N LEU A 182 23.58 17.59 13.05
CA LEU A 182 24.15 18.89 13.37
C LEU A 182 24.20 19.76 12.11
N SER A 183 23.50 20.90 12.13
CA SER A 183 23.69 21.95 11.12
C SER A 183 24.72 22.95 11.61
N LEU A 184 25.91 22.94 11.02
CA LEU A 184 26.94 23.95 11.30
C LEU A 184 26.49 25.29 10.69
N ARG A 185 26.23 26.28 11.54
CA ARG A 185 26.03 27.65 11.07
C ARG A 185 27.36 28.17 10.53
N THR A 186 27.39 28.52 9.26
CA THR A 186 28.51 29.25 8.66
C THR A 186 28.71 30.56 9.44
N PRO A 187 29.93 30.91 9.86
CA PRO A 187 30.17 32.20 10.51
C PRO A 187 29.81 33.31 9.53
N ASN A 188 28.92 34.21 9.95
CA ASN A 188 28.49 35.36 9.16
C ASN A 188 29.70 36.12 8.60
N ALA A 189 29.57 36.47 7.32
CA ALA A 189 30.48 37.37 6.62
C ALA A 189 30.85 38.56 7.50
N MET A 190 32.15 38.73 7.74
CA MET A 190 32.67 39.93 8.39
C MET A 190 32.13 41.15 7.64
N THR A 191 31.37 41.94 8.39
CA THR A 191 30.89 43.28 8.09
C THR A 191 31.89 44.08 7.25
N SER A 192 31.47 44.47 6.06
CA SER A 192 32.10 45.55 5.30
C SER A 192 32.00 46.85 6.11
N GLY A 193 33.10 47.22 6.77
CA GLY A 193 33.25 48.54 7.37
C GLY A 193 33.60 49.55 6.28
N ALA A 194 32.59 50.29 5.79
CA ALA A 194 32.81 51.56 5.13
C ALA A 194 33.02 52.64 6.21
N ALA A 195 34.15 53.34 6.17
CA ALA A 195 34.28 54.69 6.73
C ALA A 195 35.39 55.46 6.00
N SER A 196 35.00 56.53 5.33
CA SER A 196 35.84 57.52 4.67
C SER A 196 36.61 58.38 5.66
N ARG A 197 37.88 58.69 5.37
CA ARG A 197 38.42 60.05 5.11
C ARG A 197 39.86 59.97 4.64
#